data_AF-A0A5C4JZV4-F1
#
_entry.id   AF-A0A5C4JZV4-F1
#
_cell.length_a   1.000
_cell.length_b   1.000
_cell.length_c   1.000
_cell.angle_alpha   90.00
_cell.angle_beta   90.00
_cell.angle_gamma   90.00
#
_symmetry.space_group_name_H-M   'P 1'
#
loop_
_entity.id
_entity.type
_entity.pdbx_description
1 polymer ?
#
loop_
_entity_poly.entity_id
_entity_poly.type
_entity_poly.pdbx_seq_one_letter_code
_entity_poly.pdbx_strand_id
1 'polypeptide(L)'
;MAVGVFDLFSIGIGPSSSHTVGPMRAAAVFAEELKASGVLAGVASLRVDLYGSLAATGHGHGTMTAILLGLEGFHPELILPDEVEERLASIAETGMLQLAGAVALPYGVKDMVLRPLTVLPRHTNGMTFTVSDAGGNVLHAATFFSVGGGFIVREGEEDAALQELEESKKELPLPFRTAAELLGHCRDTGLGISEVMRVNEEDSRTPEEIREGLLHIYSVMEGCVATSLKREGVLPGGLKVRRRAPDWYDRLRKESARPGVDGQDAGAGSGEFHDPKYWQEWVNLIALAVNEENASGGRVVTAPTNGAAGIIPAVLYYALHFAPG
;
A
#
# COMPACT_ATOMS: atom_id res chain seq x y z
N MET A 1 15.59 -11.98 -0.02
CA MET A 1 14.36 -11.77 -0.73
C MET A 1 14.79 -11.49 -2.14
N ALA A 2 14.74 -12.54 -2.95
CA ALA A 2 14.37 -12.31 -4.33
C ALA A 2 13.06 -11.52 -4.32
N VAL A 3 12.98 -10.47 -5.13
CA VAL A 3 11.79 -9.63 -5.19
C VAL A 3 10.83 -10.29 -6.16
N GLY A 4 9.70 -10.76 -5.64
CA GLY A 4 8.63 -11.35 -6.44
C GLY A 4 7.62 -10.31 -6.95
N VAL A 5 6.70 -10.77 -7.78
CA VAL A 5 5.60 -9.96 -8.31
C VAL A 5 4.70 -9.43 -7.19
N PHE A 6 4.45 -10.24 -6.15
CA PHE A 6 3.62 -9.86 -5.00
C PHE A 6 4.30 -8.87 -4.04
N ASP A 7 5.63 -8.76 -4.11
CA ASP A 7 6.39 -7.74 -3.37
C ASP A 7 6.32 -6.37 -4.07
N LEU A 8 6.27 -6.38 -5.40
CA LEU A 8 6.13 -5.16 -6.20
C LEU A 8 4.69 -4.64 -6.21
N PHE A 9 3.73 -5.56 -6.29
CA PHE A 9 2.29 -5.29 -6.37
C PHE A 9 1.58 -5.72 -5.09
N SER A 10 1.75 -4.92 -4.04
CA SER A 10 1.08 -5.10 -2.76
C SER A 10 -0.19 -4.25 -2.69
N ILE A 11 -1.27 -4.84 -2.18
CA ILE A 11 -2.51 -4.13 -1.90
C ILE A 11 -2.34 -3.38 -0.58
N GLY A 12 -2.76 -2.12 -0.55
CA GLY A 12 -2.71 -1.32 0.67
C GLY A 12 -3.65 -0.12 0.61
N ILE A 13 -3.41 0.81 1.52
CA ILE A 13 -4.11 2.09 1.57
C ILE A 13 -3.18 3.24 1.17
N GLY A 14 -3.75 4.25 0.52
CA GLY A 14 -3.08 5.51 0.22
C GLY A 14 -2.82 6.36 1.47
N PRO A 15 -2.08 7.47 1.37
CA PRO A 15 -1.45 7.98 0.15
C PRO A 15 0.00 7.51 -0.07
N SER A 16 0.63 6.84 0.91
CA SER A 16 2.07 6.57 0.85
C SER A 16 2.47 5.20 1.40
N SER A 17 3.24 4.45 0.61
CA SER A 17 3.80 3.17 1.07
C SER A 17 4.79 3.37 2.22
N SER A 18 5.58 4.46 2.20
CA SER A 18 6.60 4.72 3.23
C SER A 18 6.05 5.42 4.48
N HIS A 19 4.99 6.22 4.35
CA HIS A 19 4.45 7.03 5.44
C HIS A 19 3.06 6.58 5.92
N THR A 20 2.42 5.63 5.25
CA THR A 20 1.12 5.07 5.65
C THR A 20 1.25 3.57 5.87
N VAL A 21 1.58 2.81 4.82
CA VAL A 21 1.65 1.34 4.87
C VAL A 21 2.76 0.85 5.82
N GLY A 22 3.99 1.35 5.67
CA GLY A 22 5.11 0.97 6.53
C GLY A 22 4.85 1.23 8.02
N PRO A 23 4.44 2.45 8.43
CA PRO A 23 4.11 2.74 9.82
C PRO A 23 2.95 1.91 10.40
N MET A 24 1.90 1.67 9.61
CA MET A 24 0.82 0.77 10.02
C MET A 24 1.32 -0.65 10.25
N ARG A 25 2.14 -1.17 9.34
CA ARG A 25 2.74 -2.50 9.44
C ARG A 25 3.67 -2.60 10.67
N ALA A 26 4.50 -1.60 10.93
CA ALA A 26 5.37 -1.57 12.11
C ALA A 26 4.57 -1.58 13.42
N ALA A 27 3.49 -0.81 13.46
CA ALA A 27 2.58 -0.78 14.60
C ALA A 27 1.85 -2.13 14.81
N ALA A 28 1.42 -2.79 13.72
CA ALA A 28 0.79 -4.11 13.78
C ALA A 28 1.77 -5.19 14.26
N VAL A 29 3.01 -5.18 13.75
CA VAL A 29 4.08 -6.09 14.24
C VAL A 29 4.34 -5.86 15.73
N PHE A 30 4.45 -4.60 16.17
CA PHE A 30 4.60 -4.30 17.59
C PHE A 30 3.42 -4.81 18.43
N ALA A 31 2.18 -4.65 17.96
CA ALA A 31 0.99 -5.17 18.65
C ALA A 31 1.02 -6.71 18.78
N GLU A 32 1.45 -7.43 17.74
CA GLU A 32 1.62 -8.88 17.79
C GLU A 32 2.76 -9.31 18.73
N GLU A 33 3.86 -8.57 18.79
CA GLU A 33 4.94 -8.80 19.78
C GLU A 33 4.42 -8.68 21.22
N LEU A 34 3.53 -7.72 21.50
CA LEU A 34 2.92 -7.56 22.82
C LEU A 34 2.00 -8.74 23.17
N LYS A 35 1.24 -9.27 22.20
CA LYS A 35 0.44 -10.48 22.38
C LYS A 35 1.32 -11.68 22.69
N ALA A 36 2.35 -11.90 21.87
CA ALA A 36 3.25 -13.05 21.98
C ALA A 36 4.07 -13.06 23.29
N SER A 37 4.48 -11.89 23.78
CA SER A 37 5.24 -11.76 25.03
C SER A 37 4.37 -11.86 26.29
N GLY A 38 3.04 -11.80 26.17
CA GLY A 38 2.11 -11.92 27.29
C GLY A 38 2.08 -10.71 28.23
N VAL A 39 2.69 -9.58 27.86
CA VAL A 39 2.81 -8.39 28.72
C VAL A 39 1.58 -7.47 28.68
N LEU A 40 0.65 -7.69 27.74
CA LEU A 40 -0.53 -6.83 27.50
C LEU A 40 -1.32 -6.49 28.77
N ALA A 41 -1.57 -7.47 29.63
CA ALA A 41 -2.37 -7.28 30.84
C ALA A 41 -1.75 -6.28 31.83
N GLY A 42 -0.43 -6.08 31.77
CA GLY A 42 0.30 -5.13 32.61
C GLY A 42 0.44 -3.72 32.01
N VAL A 43 0.06 -3.52 30.74
CA VAL A 43 0.25 -2.25 30.05
C VAL A 43 -0.69 -1.19 30.62
N ALA A 44 -0.13 -0.09 31.10
CA ALA A 44 -0.88 1.06 31.59
C ALA A 44 -0.66 2.33 30.76
N SER A 45 0.42 2.40 29.99
CA SER A 45 0.71 3.54 29.11
C SER A 45 1.43 3.11 27.84
N LEU A 46 1.21 3.89 26.79
CA LEU A 46 1.84 3.77 25.48
C LEU A 46 2.53 5.09 25.14
N ARG A 47 3.68 5.00 24.51
CA ARG A 47 4.40 6.12 23.91
C ARG A 47 4.87 5.76 22.51
N VAL A 48 4.60 6.66 21.57
CA VAL A 48 5.04 6.57 20.18
C VAL A 48 5.88 7.82 19.88
N ASP A 49 7.15 7.62 19.52
CA ASP A 49 8.02 8.68 19.02
C ASP A 49 8.24 8.51 17.51
N LEU A 50 7.98 9.57 16.73
CA LEU A 50 8.25 9.61 15.29
C LEU A 50 9.45 10.51 15.01
N TYR A 51 10.31 10.09 14.09
CA TYR A 51 11.60 10.74 13.82
C TYR A 51 11.72 11.21 12.37
N GLY A 52 12.63 12.16 12.14
CA GLY A 52 13.07 12.61 10.82
C GLY A 52 11.95 12.96 9.85
N SER A 53 12.04 12.47 8.60
CA SER A 53 11.05 12.74 7.55
C SER A 53 9.66 12.21 7.89
N LEU A 54 9.59 11.08 8.61
CA LEU A 54 8.31 10.50 9.02
C LEU A 54 7.53 11.45 9.93
N ALA A 55 8.21 12.10 10.88
CA ALA A 55 7.61 13.12 11.73
C ALA A 55 7.32 14.43 10.97
N ALA A 56 8.20 14.83 10.04
CA ALA A 56 8.09 16.09 9.31
C ALA A 56 6.89 16.12 8.35
N THR A 57 6.64 15.01 7.63
CA THR A 57 5.58 14.93 6.61
C THR A 57 4.42 14.02 7.00
N GLY A 58 4.45 13.40 8.17
CA GLY A 58 3.49 12.37 8.56
C GLY A 58 2.03 12.83 8.61
N HIS A 59 1.78 14.11 8.93
CA HIS A 59 0.42 14.65 8.96
C HIS A 59 -0.26 14.58 7.58
N GLY A 60 0.42 15.04 6.52
CA GLY A 60 -0.12 15.01 5.15
C GLY A 60 -0.22 13.61 4.55
N HIS A 61 0.42 12.61 5.18
CA HIS A 61 0.42 11.22 4.73
C HIS A 61 -0.41 10.29 5.60
N GLY A 62 -1.10 10.80 6.62
CA GLY A 62 -1.89 9.99 7.54
C GLY A 62 -1.06 9.01 8.38
N THR A 63 0.21 9.31 8.66
CA THR A 63 1.10 8.41 9.42
C THR A 63 0.55 8.10 10.81
N MET A 64 0.09 9.12 11.52
CA MET A 64 -0.37 8.97 12.90
C MET A 64 -1.64 8.13 12.97
N THR A 65 -2.59 8.35 12.06
CA THR A 65 -3.82 7.54 11.98
C THR A 65 -3.51 6.10 11.57
N ALA A 66 -2.58 5.90 10.64
CA ALA A 66 -2.13 4.58 10.22
C ALA A 66 -1.48 3.79 11.37
N ILE A 67 -0.68 4.47 12.21
CA ILE A 67 -0.10 3.87 13.41
C ILE A 67 -1.18 3.46 14.41
N LEU A 68 -2.19 4.29 14.65
CA LEU A 68 -3.28 3.93 15.58
C LEU A 68 -3.99 2.65 15.13
N LEU A 69 -4.32 2.55 13.83
CA LEU A 69 -4.96 1.36 13.27
C LEU A 69 -4.05 0.13 13.39
N GLY A 70 -2.77 0.27 13.06
CA GLY A 70 -1.80 -0.82 13.24
C GLY A 70 -1.69 -1.26 14.70
N LEU A 71 -1.69 -0.32 15.65
CA LEU A 71 -1.66 -0.64 17.08
C LEU A 71 -2.92 -1.35 17.56
N GLU A 72 -4.08 -1.17 16.91
CA GLU A 72 -5.28 -1.98 17.19
C GLU A 72 -5.23 -3.38 16.56
N GLY A 73 -4.20 -3.68 15.77
CA GLY A 73 -3.98 -4.98 15.11
C GLY A 73 -4.45 -5.04 13.66
N PHE A 74 -4.80 -3.90 13.05
CA PHE A 74 -5.17 -3.88 11.63
C PHE A 74 -3.94 -3.92 10.72
N HIS A 75 -4.06 -4.65 9.61
CA HIS A 75 -3.03 -4.73 8.58
C HIS A 75 -3.44 -3.94 7.32
N PRO A 76 -2.51 -3.19 6.69
CA PRO A 76 -2.83 -2.32 5.57
C PRO A 76 -3.36 -3.08 4.33
N GLU A 77 -2.99 -4.35 4.17
CA GLU A 77 -3.44 -5.21 3.06
C GLU A 77 -4.90 -5.68 3.24
N LEU A 78 -5.35 -5.79 4.49
CA LEU A 78 -6.61 -6.43 4.88
C LEU A 78 -7.69 -5.42 5.25
N ILE A 79 -7.31 -4.29 5.84
CA ILE A 79 -8.27 -3.28 6.32
C ILE A 79 -9.03 -2.65 5.14
N LEU A 80 -10.35 -2.55 5.29
CA LEU A 80 -11.22 -1.90 4.31
C LEU A 80 -11.32 -0.40 4.59
N PRO A 81 -11.56 0.45 3.56
CA PRO A 81 -11.75 1.89 3.74
C PRO A 81 -12.83 2.26 4.76
N ASP A 82 -13.96 1.54 4.78
CA ASP A 82 -15.05 1.81 5.73
C ASP A 82 -14.63 1.50 7.18
N GLU A 83 -13.81 0.45 7.39
CA GLU A 83 -13.25 0.12 8.70
C GLU A 83 -12.25 1.19 9.16
N VAL A 84 -11.44 1.73 8.24
CA VAL A 84 -10.56 2.87 8.52
C VAL A 84 -11.38 4.05 9.03
N GLU A 85 -12.43 4.43 8.31
CA GLU A 85 -13.29 5.57 8.69
C GLU A 85 -13.98 5.34 10.04
N GLU A 86 -14.59 4.16 10.23
CA GLU A 86 -15.30 3.80 11.47
C GLU A 86 -14.37 3.80 12.69
N ARG A 87 -13.21 3.14 12.59
CA ARG A 87 -12.27 3.05 13.72
C ARG A 87 -11.66 4.38 14.08
N LEU A 88 -11.26 5.19 13.09
CA LEU A 88 -10.72 6.52 13.35
C LEU A 88 -11.77 7.46 13.97
N ALA A 89 -13.04 7.37 13.54
CA ALA A 89 -14.14 8.11 14.17
C ALA A 89 -14.35 7.66 15.63
N SER A 90 -14.33 6.36 15.89
CA SER A 90 -14.45 5.80 17.24
C SER A 90 -13.33 6.26 18.18
N ILE A 91 -12.07 6.24 17.72
CA ILE A 91 -10.93 6.74 18.51
C ILE A 91 -11.06 8.25 18.76
N ALA A 92 -11.50 9.02 17.77
CA ALA A 92 -11.67 10.47 17.92
C ALA A 92 -12.80 10.84 18.90
N GLU A 93 -13.91 10.09 18.90
CA GLU A 93 -15.04 10.31 19.79
C GLU A 93 -14.74 9.88 21.23
N THR A 94 -14.15 8.70 21.40
CA THR A 94 -13.92 8.12 22.73
C THR A 94 -12.63 8.58 23.37
N GLY A 95 -11.64 8.98 22.57
CA GLY A 95 -10.27 9.21 23.02
C GLY A 95 -9.53 7.93 23.44
N MET A 96 -10.06 6.76 23.08
CA MET A 96 -9.55 5.46 23.50
C MET A 96 -9.03 4.65 22.31
N LEU A 97 -7.83 4.09 22.46
CA LEU A 97 -7.21 3.12 21.56
C LEU A 97 -7.39 1.71 22.12
N GLN A 98 -7.78 0.74 21.29
CA GLN A 98 -7.79 -0.68 21.65
C GLN A 98 -6.46 -1.35 21.31
N LEU A 99 -5.43 -1.14 22.13
CA LEU A 99 -4.09 -1.69 21.88
C LEU A 99 -4.15 -3.21 21.73
N ALA A 100 -3.59 -3.70 20.63
CA ALA A 100 -3.59 -5.09 20.20
C ALA A 100 -4.99 -5.72 20.13
N GLY A 101 -6.04 -4.90 19.98
CA GLY A 101 -7.44 -5.32 20.01
C GLY A 101 -7.94 -5.78 21.39
N ALA A 102 -7.16 -5.56 22.45
CA ALA A 102 -7.40 -6.16 23.77
C ALA A 102 -7.38 -5.17 24.94
N VAL A 103 -6.52 -4.14 24.91
CA VAL A 103 -6.32 -3.23 26.04
C VAL A 103 -6.74 -1.81 25.66
N ALA A 104 -7.78 -1.31 26.32
CA ALA A 104 -8.23 0.06 26.13
C ALA A 104 -7.30 1.06 26.85
N LEU A 105 -6.69 1.98 26.09
CA LEU A 105 -5.81 3.03 26.60
C LEU A 105 -6.32 4.41 26.18
N PRO A 106 -6.28 5.44 27.06
CA PRO A 106 -6.54 6.82 26.66
C PRO A 106 -5.36 7.33 25.82
N TYR A 107 -5.43 7.12 24.50
CA TYR A 107 -4.35 7.42 23.57
C TYR A 107 -4.90 7.78 22.19
N GLY A 108 -4.36 8.84 21.59
CA GLY A 108 -4.70 9.26 20.23
C GLY A 108 -3.56 10.01 19.53
N VAL A 109 -3.87 10.60 18.38
CA VAL A 109 -2.86 11.29 17.52
C VAL A 109 -2.08 12.37 18.27
N LYS A 110 -2.74 13.11 19.16
CA LYS A 110 -2.14 14.21 19.92
C LYS A 110 -1.08 13.75 20.93
N ASP A 111 -1.09 12.47 21.29
CA ASP A 111 -0.20 11.88 22.31
C ASP A 111 1.09 11.34 21.69
N MET A 112 1.20 11.36 20.36
CA MET A 112 2.42 10.99 19.64
C MET A 112 3.47 12.10 19.69
N VAL A 113 4.72 11.73 19.94
CA VAL A 113 5.84 12.67 20.05
C VAL A 113 6.52 12.80 18.69
N LEU A 114 6.45 13.99 18.10
CA LEU A 114 7.07 14.28 16.80
C LEU A 114 8.47 14.88 16.98
N ARG A 115 9.46 14.27 16.35
CA ARG A 115 10.88 14.70 16.38
C ARG A 115 11.42 14.91 14.95
N PRO A 116 10.91 15.91 14.21
CA PRO A 116 11.26 16.10 12.80
C PRO A 116 12.74 16.44 12.58
N LEU A 117 13.41 17.02 13.58
CA LEU A 117 14.83 17.39 13.53
C LEU A 117 15.77 16.32 14.10
N THR A 118 15.23 15.19 14.56
CA THR A 118 16.02 14.07 15.07
C THR A 118 15.98 12.96 14.05
N VAL A 119 17.12 12.68 13.42
CA VAL A 119 17.28 11.57 12.48
C VAL A 119 18.01 10.45 13.21
N LEU A 120 17.40 9.27 13.23
CA LEU A 120 18.06 8.07 13.75
C LEU A 120 19.15 7.60 12.77
N PRO A 121 20.24 6.97 13.24
CA PRO A 121 21.40 6.66 12.40
C PRO A 121 21.09 5.83 11.13
N ARG A 122 20.09 4.95 11.18
CA ARG A 122 19.83 3.96 10.13
C ARG A 122 19.05 4.49 8.94
N HIS A 123 17.97 5.24 9.20
CA HIS A 123 17.06 5.72 8.18
C HIS A 123 16.25 6.92 8.71
N THR A 124 15.88 7.84 7.81
CA THR A 124 15.16 9.07 8.18
C THR A 124 13.71 8.83 8.60
N ASN A 125 13.11 7.71 8.20
CA ASN A 125 11.77 7.30 8.61
C ASN A 125 11.80 6.34 9.80
N GLY A 126 12.21 6.84 10.97
CA GLY A 126 12.24 6.06 12.20
C GLY A 126 10.99 6.24 13.05
N MET A 127 10.60 5.20 13.78
CA MET A 127 9.57 5.24 14.81
C MET A 127 9.91 4.31 15.97
N THR A 128 9.60 4.73 17.19
CA THR A 128 9.81 3.94 18.40
C THR A 128 8.50 3.80 19.15
N PHE A 129 8.18 2.56 19.53
CA PHE A 129 7.05 2.22 20.38
C PHE A 129 7.56 1.83 21.76
N THR A 130 6.87 2.26 22.81
CA THR A 130 7.21 1.90 24.20
C THR A 130 5.92 1.73 24.98
N VAL A 131 5.79 0.61 25.69
CA VAL A 131 4.70 0.37 26.64
C VAL A 131 5.26 0.19 28.04
N SER A 132 4.56 0.75 29.02
CA SER A 132 4.97 0.71 30.43
C SER A 132 3.83 0.30 31.35
N ASP A 133 4.19 -0.25 32.51
CA ASP A 133 3.25 -0.57 33.59
C ASP A 133 2.78 0.68 34.35
N ALA A 134 1.88 0.50 35.32
CA ALA A 134 1.35 1.59 36.14
C ALA A 134 2.42 2.26 37.03
N GLY A 135 3.55 1.59 37.28
CA GLY A 135 4.71 2.14 37.99
C GLY A 135 5.67 2.91 37.09
N GLY A 136 5.45 2.91 35.77
CA GLY A 136 6.31 3.54 34.78
C GLY A 136 7.47 2.67 34.31
N ASN A 137 7.54 1.39 34.72
CA ASN A 137 8.57 0.48 34.22
C ASN A 137 8.25 0.09 32.79
N VAL A 138 9.25 0.15 31.92
CA VAL A 138 9.10 -0.28 30.51
C VAL A 138 8.90 -1.79 30.47
N LEU A 139 7.78 -2.22 29.90
CA LEU A 139 7.46 -3.63 29.69
C LEU A 139 8.02 -4.11 28.34
N HIS A 140 7.91 -3.27 27.31
CA HIS A 140 8.43 -3.55 25.97
C HIS A 140 8.73 -2.26 25.22
N ALA A 141 9.77 -2.27 24.40
CA ALA A 141 10.10 -1.18 23.50
C ALA A 141 10.75 -1.72 22.22
N ALA A 142 10.40 -1.13 21.08
CA ALA A 142 10.96 -1.50 19.79
C ALA A 142 11.02 -0.30 18.85
N THR A 143 12.08 -0.26 18.05
CA THR A 143 12.31 0.77 17.04
C THR A 143 12.27 0.16 15.65
N PHE A 144 11.53 0.79 14.75
CA PHE A 144 11.33 0.36 13.38
C PHE A 144 11.66 1.47 12.39
N PHE A 145 12.06 1.08 11.19
CA PHE A 145 12.35 1.96 10.07
C PHE A 145 11.50 1.59 8.87
N SER A 146 10.77 2.57 8.32
CA SER A 146 10.05 2.39 7.05
C SER A 146 10.96 2.73 5.88
N VAL A 147 11.46 1.70 5.17
CA VAL A 147 12.57 1.81 4.21
C VAL A 147 12.12 1.93 2.74
N GLY A 148 10.81 2.02 2.49
CA GLY A 148 10.24 2.19 1.15
C GLY A 148 9.41 0.98 0.70
N GLY A 149 8.48 1.18 -0.25
CA GLY A 149 7.59 0.12 -0.75
C GLY A 149 6.63 -0.51 0.28
N GLY A 150 6.54 0.04 1.49
CA GLY A 150 5.79 -0.57 2.61
C GLY A 150 6.62 -1.52 3.46
N PHE A 151 7.89 -1.77 3.11
CA PHE A 151 8.81 -2.59 3.89
C PHE A 151 9.26 -1.86 5.16
N ILE A 152 9.42 -2.65 6.23
CA ILE A 152 9.92 -2.20 7.52
C ILE A 152 11.13 -3.01 7.94
N VAL A 153 12.01 -2.40 8.72
CA VAL A 153 13.18 -3.06 9.35
C VAL A 153 13.18 -2.70 10.82
N ARG A 154 13.40 -3.69 11.70
CA ARG A 154 13.58 -3.47 13.13
C ARG A 154 15.04 -3.15 13.45
N GLU A 155 15.24 -2.24 14.38
CA GLU A 155 16.58 -1.94 14.92
C GLU A 155 17.15 -3.18 15.65
N GLY A 156 18.38 -3.56 15.31
CA GLY A 156 19.08 -4.73 15.86
C GLY A 156 18.86 -6.06 15.10
N GLU A 157 17.99 -6.08 14.10
CA GLU A 157 17.74 -7.26 13.23
C GLU A 157 18.31 -7.07 11.82
N GLU A 158 19.28 -6.16 11.64
CA GLU A 158 19.78 -5.77 10.33
C GLU A 158 20.51 -6.90 9.61
N ASP A 159 21.47 -7.54 10.30
CA ASP A 159 22.31 -8.59 9.72
C ASP A 159 21.49 -9.85 9.43
N ALA A 160 20.50 -10.15 10.26
CA ALA A 160 19.56 -11.24 10.04
C ALA A 160 18.71 -10.99 8.78
N ALA A 161 18.13 -9.79 8.64
CA ALA A 161 17.36 -9.43 7.46
C ALA A 161 18.20 -9.45 6.17
N LEU A 162 19.47 -9.01 6.23
CA LEU A 162 20.40 -9.07 5.10
C LEU A 162 20.84 -10.51 4.75
N GLN A 163 21.11 -11.36 5.74
CA GLN A 163 21.47 -12.75 5.51
C GLN A 163 20.31 -13.54 4.92
N GLU A 164 19.12 -13.43 5.52
CA GLU A 164 17.89 -14.01 4.99
C GLU A 164 17.60 -13.47 3.57
N LEU A 165 18.00 -12.22 3.31
CA LEU A 165 17.88 -11.63 1.99
C LEU A 165 18.77 -12.35 0.95
N GLU A 166 20.00 -12.68 1.31
CA GLU A 166 20.99 -13.30 0.45
C GLU A 166 20.77 -14.81 0.26
N GLU A 167 20.33 -15.51 1.30
CA GLU A 167 20.05 -16.95 1.24
C GLU A 167 18.89 -17.26 0.29
N SER A 168 17.75 -16.60 0.48
CA SER A 168 16.57 -16.75 -0.41
C SER A 168 16.81 -16.36 -1.88
N LYS A 169 17.93 -15.69 -2.20
CA LYS A 169 18.31 -15.38 -3.60
C LYS A 169 19.09 -16.50 -4.27
N LYS A 170 19.78 -17.36 -3.50
CA LYS A 170 20.56 -18.48 -4.05
C LYS A 170 19.69 -19.70 -4.37
N GLU A 171 18.46 -19.72 -3.88
CA GLU A 171 17.56 -20.87 -3.99
C GLU A 171 16.65 -20.84 -5.22
N LEU A 172 16.49 -19.68 -5.88
CA LEU A 172 15.60 -19.61 -7.03
C LEU A 172 16.07 -20.48 -8.21
N PRO A 173 15.15 -21.08 -8.98
CA PRO A 173 15.49 -21.91 -10.14
C PRO A 173 16.24 -21.18 -11.26
N LEU A 174 15.86 -19.93 -11.58
CA LEU A 174 16.44 -19.11 -12.64
C LEU A 174 16.84 -17.71 -12.12
N PRO A 175 17.85 -17.61 -11.24
CA PRO A 175 18.19 -16.36 -10.57
C PRO A 175 18.91 -15.39 -11.52
N PHE A 176 18.61 -14.10 -11.43
CA PHE A 176 19.31 -13.06 -12.20
C PHE A 176 19.47 -11.77 -11.41
N ARG A 177 20.54 -11.02 -11.71
CA ARG A 177 20.86 -9.70 -11.13
C ARG A 177 21.01 -8.62 -12.20
N THR A 178 21.12 -9.02 -13.46
CA THR A 178 21.28 -8.13 -14.59
C THR A 178 20.34 -8.51 -15.72
N ALA A 179 20.03 -7.55 -16.58
CA ALA A 179 19.25 -7.82 -17.80
C ALA A 179 19.96 -8.85 -18.70
N ALA A 180 21.31 -8.86 -18.72
CA ALA A 180 22.08 -9.81 -19.51
C ALA A 180 21.91 -11.25 -19.03
N GLU A 181 21.86 -11.48 -17.71
CA GLU A 181 21.58 -12.78 -17.10
C GLU A 181 20.14 -13.25 -17.38
N LEU A 182 19.15 -12.37 -17.20
CA LEU A 182 17.75 -12.67 -17.53
C LEU A 182 17.60 -13.10 -19.00
N LEU A 183 18.18 -12.33 -19.92
CA LEU A 183 18.18 -12.68 -21.34
C LEU A 183 19.00 -13.94 -21.64
N GLY A 184 19.99 -14.27 -20.80
CA GLY A 184 20.72 -15.53 -20.84
C GLY A 184 19.78 -16.70 -20.58
N HIS A 185 19.03 -16.66 -19.47
CA HIS A 185 18.02 -17.67 -19.14
C HIS A 185 17.00 -17.85 -20.26
N CYS A 186 16.48 -16.76 -20.84
CA CYS A 186 15.55 -16.84 -21.97
C CYS A 186 16.15 -17.58 -23.18
N ARG A 187 17.42 -17.31 -23.52
CA ARG A 187 18.11 -17.98 -24.65
C ARG A 187 18.38 -19.45 -24.37
N ASP A 188 18.81 -19.77 -23.16
CA ASP A 188 19.25 -21.12 -22.78
C ASP A 188 18.06 -22.07 -22.60
N THR A 189 16.92 -21.56 -22.15
CA THR A 189 15.69 -22.34 -21.89
C THR A 189 14.66 -22.26 -23.02
N GLY A 190 14.74 -21.24 -23.88
CA GLY A 190 13.70 -20.93 -24.87
C GLY A 190 12.47 -20.23 -24.30
N LEU A 191 12.45 -19.91 -22.99
CA LEU A 191 11.35 -19.23 -22.31
C LEU A 191 11.35 -17.71 -22.57
N GLY A 192 10.16 -17.10 -22.61
CA GLY A 192 9.99 -15.66 -22.52
C GLY A 192 10.25 -15.11 -21.11
N ILE A 193 10.38 -13.78 -20.98
CA ILE A 193 10.66 -13.13 -19.68
C ILE A 193 9.60 -13.45 -18.63
N SER A 194 8.31 -13.43 -19.00
CA SER A 194 7.20 -13.75 -18.10
C SER A 194 7.22 -15.22 -17.65
N GLU A 195 7.68 -16.12 -18.51
CA GLU A 195 7.81 -17.55 -18.20
C GLU A 195 9.00 -17.81 -17.29
N VAL A 196 10.14 -17.12 -17.49
CA VAL A 196 11.26 -17.14 -16.54
C VAL A 196 10.81 -16.65 -15.16
N MET A 197 10.08 -15.54 -15.10
CA MET A 197 9.53 -15.03 -13.84
C MET A 197 8.55 -16.02 -13.21
N ARG A 198 7.69 -16.66 -14.01
CA ARG A 198 6.74 -17.67 -13.52
C ARG A 198 7.46 -18.86 -12.88
N VAL A 199 8.52 -19.38 -13.51
CA VAL A 199 9.34 -20.45 -12.95
C VAL A 199 9.93 -20.06 -11.60
N ASN A 200 10.38 -18.81 -11.43
CA ASN A 200 10.90 -18.32 -10.16
C ASN A 200 9.80 -18.12 -9.09
N GLU A 201 8.60 -17.68 -9.47
CA GLU A 201 7.48 -17.55 -8.52
C GLU A 201 6.98 -18.91 -8.03
N GLU A 202 7.00 -19.92 -8.92
CA GLU A 202 6.58 -21.30 -8.62
C GLU A 202 7.49 -22.01 -7.60
N ASP A 203 8.63 -21.40 -7.24
CA ASP A 203 9.51 -21.87 -6.16
C ASP A 203 8.86 -21.79 -4.77
N SER A 204 7.98 -20.79 -4.57
CA SER A 204 7.34 -20.52 -3.27
C SER A 204 5.82 -20.55 -3.28
N ARG A 205 5.20 -20.71 -4.46
CA ARG A 205 3.74 -20.67 -4.65
C ARG A 205 3.31 -21.66 -5.73
N THR A 206 2.10 -22.15 -5.64
CA THR A 206 1.49 -22.96 -6.70
C THR A 206 1.10 -22.09 -7.91
N PRO A 207 1.01 -22.68 -9.13
CA PRO A 207 0.52 -21.97 -10.32
C PRO A 207 -0.85 -21.32 -10.10
N GLU A 208 -1.74 -21.99 -9.37
CA GLU A 208 -3.08 -21.51 -9.03
C GLU A 208 -3.02 -20.28 -8.12
N GLU A 209 -2.24 -20.32 -7.04
CA GLU A 209 -2.04 -19.18 -6.13
C GLU A 209 -1.48 -17.96 -6.86
N ILE A 210 -0.51 -18.17 -7.77
CA ILE A 210 0.05 -17.09 -8.57
C ILE A 210 -1.04 -16.46 -9.45
N ARG A 211 -1.83 -17.29 -10.14
CA ARG A 211 -2.90 -16.81 -11.02
C ARG A 211 -3.98 -16.07 -10.25
N GLU A 212 -4.45 -16.64 -9.14
CA GLU A 212 -5.49 -16.02 -8.30
C GLU A 212 -5.00 -14.71 -7.68
N GLY A 213 -3.77 -14.67 -7.19
CA GLY A 213 -3.17 -13.46 -6.65
C GLY A 213 -3.05 -12.34 -7.69
N LEU A 214 -2.60 -12.65 -8.91
CA LEU A 214 -2.51 -11.67 -10.00
C LEU A 214 -3.88 -11.15 -10.43
N LEU A 215 -4.89 -12.02 -10.52
CA LEU A 215 -6.26 -11.61 -10.80
C LEU A 215 -6.86 -10.78 -9.67
N HIS A 216 -6.52 -11.09 -8.42
CA HIS A 216 -6.94 -10.29 -7.29
C HIS A 216 -6.32 -8.88 -7.34
N ILE A 217 -5.01 -8.78 -7.59
CA ILE A 217 -4.33 -7.49 -7.82
C ILE A 217 -5.04 -6.68 -8.92
N TYR A 218 -5.31 -7.32 -10.05
CA TYR A 218 -6.02 -6.68 -11.16
C TYR A 218 -7.43 -6.21 -10.75
N SER A 219 -8.19 -7.03 -10.03
CA SER A 219 -9.53 -6.65 -9.55
C SER A 219 -9.51 -5.44 -8.61
N VAL A 220 -8.48 -5.33 -7.76
CA VAL A 220 -8.31 -4.17 -6.86
C VAL A 220 -7.92 -2.93 -7.66
N MET A 221 -7.07 -3.06 -8.67
CA MET A 221 -6.75 -1.97 -9.60
C MET A 221 -8.01 -1.44 -10.31
N GLU A 222 -8.86 -2.33 -10.84
CA GLU A 222 -10.14 -1.94 -11.45
C GLU A 222 -11.10 -1.30 -10.44
N GLY A 223 -11.22 -1.89 -9.25
CA GLY A 223 -12.06 -1.35 -8.17
C GLY A 223 -11.62 0.06 -7.73
N CYS A 224 -10.32 0.32 -7.68
CA CYS A 224 -9.75 1.64 -7.38
C CYS A 224 -10.17 2.69 -8.42
N VAL A 225 -10.05 2.36 -9.71
CA VAL A 225 -10.52 3.22 -10.80
C VAL A 225 -12.02 3.48 -10.66
N ALA A 226 -12.82 2.42 -10.58
CA ALA A 226 -14.28 2.52 -10.52
C ALA A 226 -14.78 3.35 -9.32
N THR A 227 -14.07 3.29 -8.19
CA THR A 227 -14.35 4.11 -7.01
C THR A 227 -14.01 5.57 -7.27
N SER A 228 -12.81 5.86 -7.80
CA SER A 228 -12.40 7.24 -8.05
C SER A 228 -13.27 7.96 -9.08
N LEU A 229 -13.77 7.24 -10.09
CA LEU A 229 -14.63 7.80 -11.14
C LEU A 229 -15.98 8.29 -10.61
N LYS A 230 -16.40 7.87 -9.41
CA LYS A 230 -17.66 8.27 -8.76
C LYS A 230 -17.47 9.31 -7.66
N ARG A 231 -16.23 9.59 -7.25
CA ARG A 231 -15.92 10.42 -6.09
C ARG A 231 -15.61 11.84 -6.50
N GLU A 232 -16.50 12.77 -6.16
CA GLU A 232 -16.33 14.20 -6.43
C GLU A 232 -15.66 14.95 -5.27
N GLY A 233 -15.42 16.25 -5.47
CA GLY A 233 -14.94 17.15 -4.42
C GLY A 233 -13.46 17.50 -4.52
N VAL A 234 -12.85 17.75 -3.36
CA VAL A 234 -11.49 18.28 -3.22
C VAL A 234 -10.63 17.27 -2.47
N LEU A 235 -9.42 17.02 -2.97
CA LEU A 235 -8.45 16.15 -2.33
C LEU A 235 -8.02 16.71 -0.96
N PRO A 236 -7.75 15.84 0.03
CA PRO A 236 -7.24 16.27 1.33
C PRO A 236 -5.81 16.86 1.23
N GLY A 237 -5.30 17.43 2.32
CA GLY A 237 -3.93 17.98 2.39
C GLY A 237 -3.80 19.49 2.15
N GLY A 238 -4.90 20.24 2.12
CA GLY A 238 -4.89 21.71 2.22
C GLY A 238 -4.57 22.49 0.93
N LEU A 239 -4.10 21.81 -0.13
CA LEU A 239 -3.81 22.42 -1.44
C LEU A 239 -5.05 22.76 -2.27
N LYS A 240 -6.25 22.35 -1.80
CA LYS A 240 -7.53 22.58 -2.47
C LYS A 240 -7.58 22.06 -3.92
N VAL A 241 -6.90 20.94 -4.19
CA VAL A 241 -6.89 20.32 -5.52
C VAL A 241 -8.23 19.64 -5.78
N ARG A 242 -8.95 20.07 -6.81
CA ARG A 242 -10.23 19.46 -7.20
C ARG A 242 -9.98 18.09 -7.87
N ARG A 243 -10.83 17.11 -7.55
CA ARG A 243 -10.91 15.86 -8.31
C ARG A 243 -11.41 16.13 -9.72
N ARG A 244 -10.76 15.54 -10.71
CA ARG A 244 -11.03 15.76 -12.14
C ARG A 244 -11.51 14.49 -12.83
N ALA A 245 -11.25 13.31 -12.26
CA ALA A 245 -11.56 12.04 -12.90
C ALA A 245 -13.07 11.86 -13.20
N PRO A 246 -14.01 12.14 -12.28
CA PRO A 246 -15.45 11.97 -12.56
C PRO A 246 -15.94 12.81 -13.74
N ASP A 247 -15.72 14.13 -13.70
CA ASP A 247 -16.11 15.07 -14.77
C ASP A 247 -15.45 14.73 -16.12
N TRP A 248 -14.23 14.22 -16.10
CA TRP A 248 -13.53 13.83 -17.33
C TRP A 248 -14.09 12.52 -17.89
N TYR A 249 -14.33 11.52 -17.05
CA TYR A 249 -14.98 10.27 -17.46
C TYR A 249 -16.34 10.51 -18.10
N ASP A 250 -17.19 11.32 -17.47
CA ASP A 250 -18.52 11.64 -18.01
C ASP A 250 -18.47 12.33 -19.38
N ARG A 251 -17.49 13.21 -19.60
CA ARG A 251 -17.28 13.86 -20.90
C ARG A 251 -16.75 12.87 -21.93
N LEU A 252 -15.72 12.12 -21.57
CA LEU A 252 -15.08 11.18 -22.48
C LEU A 252 -16.04 10.09 -22.94
N ARG A 253 -16.88 9.57 -22.03
CA ARG A 253 -17.93 8.58 -22.34
C ARG A 253 -18.97 9.13 -23.32
N LYS A 254 -19.33 10.41 -23.22
CA LYS A 254 -20.26 11.08 -24.15
C LYS A 254 -19.62 11.30 -25.52
N GLU A 255 -18.34 11.66 -25.56
CA GLU A 255 -17.59 11.92 -26.80
C GLU A 255 -17.18 10.63 -27.52
N SER A 256 -16.93 9.54 -26.79
CA SER A 256 -16.59 8.23 -27.31
C SER A 256 -17.80 7.36 -27.65
N ALA A 257 -19.01 7.86 -27.40
CA ALA A 257 -20.24 7.13 -27.72
C ALA A 257 -20.34 6.84 -29.22
N ARG A 258 -20.80 5.64 -29.58
CA ARG A 258 -21.04 5.28 -30.98
C ARG A 258 -22.08 6.23 -31.59
N PRO A 259 -21.83 6.81 -32.78
CA PRO A 259 -22.87 7.54 -33.50
C PRO A 259 -24.08 6.62 -33.78
N GLY A 260 -25.26 7.02 -33.32
CA GLY A 260 -26.52 6.32 -33.62
C GLY A 260 -26.93 5.19 -32.66
N VAL A 261 -26.27 5.03 -31.50
CA VAL A 261 -26.72 4.11 -30.44
C VAL A 261 -27.18 4.94 -29.23
N ASP A 262 -28.46 4.85 -28.88
CA ASP A 262 -29.06 5.57 -27.76
C ASP A 262 -28.56 5.04 -26.42
N GLY A 263 -27.52 5.67 -25.87
CA GLY A 263 -27.26 5.98 -24.44
C GLY A 263 -27.42 4.93 -23.33
N GLN A 264 -27.82 3.68 -23.57
CA GLN A 264 -28.23 2.72 -22.52
C GLN A 264 -27.19 1.62 -22.22
N ASP A 265 -26.17 1.43 -23.05
CA ASP A 265 -25.18 0.34 -22.86
C ASP A 265 -23.89 0.78 -22.12
N ALA A 266 -23.90 1.94 -21.46
CA ALA A 266 -22.71 2.56 -20.88
C ALA A 266 -22.52 2.21 -19.39
N GLY A 267 -22.36 0.92 -19.08
CA GLY A 267 -21.91 0.46 -17.77
C GLY A 267 -20.42 0.13 -17.80
N ALA A 268 -19.66 0.61 -16.80
CA ALA A 268 -18.20 0.49 -16.67
C ALA A 268 -17.68 -0.96 -16.60
N GLY A 269 -17.68 -1.67 -17.73
CA GLY A 269 -17.17 -3.02 -17.88
C GLY A 269 -16.55 -3.23 -19.27
N SER A 270 -15.82 -4.34 -19.42
CA SER A 270 -15.03 -4.77 -20.60
C SER A 270 -15.80 -4.92 -21.93
N GLY A 271 -17.07 -4.52 -21.97
CA GLY A 271 -17.93 -4.49 -23.16
C GLY A 271 -18.22 -3.08 -23.70
N GLU A 272 -17.73 -2.00 -23.06
CA GLU A 272 -17.91 -0.65 -23.58
C GLU A 272 -17.11 -0.43 -24.87
N PHE A 273 -17.74 0.14 -25.88
CA PHE A 273 -17.02 0.60 -27.06
C PHE A 273 -16.21 1.85 -26.70
N HIS A 274 -14.90 1.72 -26.76
CA HIS A 274 -14.00 2.88 -26.74
C HIS A 274 -13.56 3.19 -28.16
N ASP A 275 -13.94 4.36 -28.67
CA ASP A 275 -13.43 4.86 -29.95
C ASP A 275 -11.88 4.94 -29.86
N PRO A 276 -11.14 4.20 -30.72
CA PRO A 276 -9.68 4.15 -30.65
C PRO A 276 -9.02 5.52 -30.76
N LYS A 277 -9.70 6.55 -31.30
CA LYS A 277 -9.15 7.91 -31.35
C LYS A 277 -8.86 8.50 -29.96
N TYR A 278 -9.53 8.02 -28.92
CA TYR A 278 -9.43 8.53 -27.54
C TYR A 278 -8.54 7.70 -26.61
N TRP A 279 -7.71 6.79 -27.16
CA TRP A 279 -6.91 5.89 -26.32
C TRP A 279 -6.00 6.64 -25.33
N GLN A 280 -5.46 7.81 -25.72
CA GLN A 280 -4.59 8.62 -24.86
C GLN A 280 -5.36 9.24 -23.70
N GLU A 281 -6.56 9.75 -23.97
CA GLU A 281 -7.46 10.34 -22.98
C GLU A 281 -7.88 9.29 -21.95
N TRP A 282 -8.20 8.07 -22.40
CA TRP A 282 -8.52 6.95 -21.50
C TRP A 282 -7.32 6.58 -20.62
N VAL A 283 -6.12 6.41 -21.19
CA VAL A 283 -4.92 6.10 -20.40
C VAL A 283 -4.65 7.18 -19.35
N ASN A 284 -4.72 8.46 -19.73
CA ASN A 284 -4.50 9.57 -18.81
C ASN A 284 -5.57 9.63 -17.71
N LEU A 285 -6.82 9.38 -18.07
CA LEU A 285 -7.94 9.35 -17.12
C LEU A 285 -7.77 8.24 -16.09
N ILE A 286 -7.43 7.02 -16.52
CA ILE A 286 -7.24 5.87 -15.62
C ILE A 286 -6.07 6.13 -14.66
N ALA A 287 -4.94 6.63 -15.17
CA ALA A 287 -3.80 6.97 -14.33
C ALA A 287 -4.16 8.06 -13.31
N LEU A 288 -4.89 9.10 -13.72
CA LEU A 288 -5.33 10.17 -12.84
C LEU A 288 -6.31 9.66 -11.78
N ALA A 289 -7.27 8.83 -12.15
CA ALA A 289 -8.27 8.26 -11.26
C ALA A 289 -7.60 7.49 -10.11
N VAL A 290 -6.67 6.59 -10.42
CA VAL A 290 -5.93 5.84 -9.39
C VAL A 290 -5.12 6.77 -8.49
N ASN A 291 -4.47 7.79 -9.05
CA ASN A 291 -3.68 8.73 -8.26
C ASN A 291 -4.55 9.68 -7.40
N GLU A 292 -5.75 10.04 -7.83
CA GLU A 292 -6.73 10.80 -7.02
C GLU A 292 -7.26 9.95 -5.84
N GLU A 293 -7.48 8.65 -6.07
CA GLU A 293 -7.89 7.73 -5.02
C GLU A 293 -6.78 7.48 -4.01
N ASN A 294 -5.55 7.26 -4.48
CA ASN A 294 -4.37 7.20 -3.63
C ASN A 294 -4.27 8.45 -2.73
N ALA A 295 -4.35 9.64 -3.34
CA ALA A 295 -4.23 10.90 -2.62
C ALA A 295 -5.30 11.11 -1.53
N SER A 296 -6.41 10.37 -1.59
CA SER A 296 -7.48 10.44 -0.61
C SER A 296 -7.46 9.32 0.43
N GLY A 297 -6.41 8.50 0.45
CA GLY A 297 -6.31 7.37 1.39
C GLY A 297 -7.13 6.15 0.99
N GLY A 298 -7.61 6.08 -0.26
CA GLY A 298 -8.36 4.93 -0.75
C GLY A 298 -7.50 3.67 -0.90
N ARG A 299 -8.16 2.55 -1.21
CA ARG A 299 -7.50 1.26 -1.45
C ARG A 299 -6.77 1.29 -2.80
N VAL A 300 -5.48 0.97 -2.80
CA VAL A 300 -4.61 1.04 -3.97
C VAL A 300 -3.66 -0.15 -4.04
N VAL A 301 -3.09 -0.41 -5.22
CA VAL A 301 -2.00 -1.38 -5.39
C VAL A 301 -0.70 -0.65 -5.68
N THR A 302 0.38 -1.02 -5.00
CA THR A 302 1.71 -0.47 -5.30
C THR A 302 2.15 -0.88 -6.70
N ALA A 303 2.77 0.03 -7.45
CA ALA A 303 3.31 -0.30 -8.78
C ALA A 303 4.57 0.49 -9.16
N PRO A 304 5.72 0.33 -8.45
CA PRO A 304 5.95 -0.47 -7.24
C PRO A 304 5.75 0.33 -5.94
N THR A 305 5.16 1.52 -6.01
CA THR A 305 4.85 2.39 -4.86
C THR A 305 3.51 3.07 -5.10
N ASN A 306 2.85 3.53 -4.02
CA ASN A 306 1.57 4.22 -4.08
C ASN A 306 1.58 5.46 -5.00
N GLY A 307 2.68 6.22 -5.00
CA GLY A 307 2.81 7.42 -5.83
C GLY A 307 2.82 7.14 -7.35
N ALA A 308 3.19 5.91 -7.74
CA ALA A 308 3.25 5.45 -9.13
C ALA A 308 2.08 4.51 -9.49
N ALA A 309 1.12 4.32 -8.58
CA ALA A 309 0.08 3.30 -8.67
C ALA A 309 -0.77 3.38 -9.94
N GLY A 310 -0.95 4.57 -10.53
CA GLY A 310 -1.80 4.75 -11.71
C GLY A 310 -1.21 4.26 -13.03
N ILE A 311 0.10 4.01 -13.13
CA ILE A 311 0.75 3.73 -14.42
C ILE A 311 0.37 2.35 -14.97
N ILE A 312 0.58 1.30 -14.17
CA ILE A 312 0.28 -0.09 -14.59
C ILE A 312 -1.20 -0.31 -14.92
N PRO A 313 -2.18 0.10 -14.09
CA PRO A 313 -3.59 -0.05 -14.45
C PRO A 313 -3.97 0.72 -15.71
N ALA A 314 -3.38 1.89 -15.97
CA ALA A 314 -3.63 2.64 -17.20
C ALA A 314 -3.11 1.92 -18.45
N VAL A 315 -1.92 1.31 -18.37
CA VAL A 315 -1.36 0.52 -19.47
C VAL A 315 -2.13 -0.79 -19.67
N LEU A 316 -2.56 -1.46 -18.59
CA LEU A 316 -3.44 -2.63 -18.68
C LEU A 316 -4.78 -2.28 -19.32
N TYR A 317 -5.37 -1.14 -18.96
CA TYR A 317 -6.58 -0.64 -19.59
C TYR A 317 -6.37 -0.46 -21.10
N TYR A 318 -5.24 0.12 -21.51
CA TYR A 318 -4.90 0.24 -22.93
C TYR A 318 -4.83 -1.13 -23.63
N ALA A 319 -4.08 -2.06 -23.03
CA ALA A 319 -3.87 -3.39 -23.59
C ALA A 319 -5.17 -4.18 -23.77
N LEU A 320 -6.12 -4.04 -22.84
CA LEU A 320 -7.38 -4.78 -22.86
C LEU A 320 -8.44 -4.18 -23.79
N HIS A 321 -8.39 -2.87 -24.06
CA HIS A 321 -9.46 -2.17 -24.79
C HIS A 321 -9.04 -1.66 -26.18
N PHE A 322 -7.74 -1.51 -26.45
CA PHE A 322 -7.25 -0.87 -27.68
C PHE A 322 -6.16 -1.65 -28.42
N ALA A 323 -5.43 -2.55 -27.76
CA ALA A 323 -4.43 -3.35 -28.46
C ALA A 323 -5.11 -4.39 -29.37
N PRO A 324 -4.58 -4.63 -30.59
CA PRO A 324 -5.02 -5.75 -31.39
C PRO A 324 -4.71 -7.05 -30.65
N GLY A 325 -5.74 -7.85 -30.37
CA GLY A 325 -5.62 -9.15 -29.72
C GLY A 325 -4.90 -10.19 -30.56
#